data_AF-A0A2S8PFP1-F1
#
_entry.id   AF-A0A2S8PFP1-F1
#
_cell.length_a   1.000
_cell.length_b   1.000
_cell.length_c   1.000
_cell.angle_alpha   90.00
_cell.angle_beta   90.00
_cell.angle_gamma   90.00
#
_symmetry.space_group_name_H-M   'P 1'
#
loop_
_entity.id
_entity.type
_entity.pdbx_description
1 polymer ?
#
loop_
_entity_poly.entity_id
_entity_poly.type
_entity_poly.pdbx_seq_one_letter_code
_entity_poly.pdbx_strand_id
1 'polypeptide(L)'
;MLSTMLKEHFFGNGSYVYVVEKNGAIIFHPDKQRIGKSVISNPVVKNVLMKKSGSQRVTNSEGGQFFAGYAYEPSSSWGIISQTPTSVIDKPLHDLIKRVLLASLPFLLLILILGWWVSSRIAKPLNTLAQFSDQATLGSVRPQNVPDIKSAYYEVRLLSQSVKIAFQHLNQDLTQLRNEAGVDELTGLANRRTLDTVLQQWTEYHVPFAVILIDIDHFKGVNDTYGHVLGDQVLKHLAQLMRNVFTARFDPESGRGTVPLQDGRAQPRHAVG
;
A
#
# COMPACT_ATOMS: atom_id res chain seq x y z
N MET A 1 -76.11 3.77 1.11
CA MET A 1 -75.09 3.19 0.21
C MET A 1 -73.69 3.71 0.55
N LEU A 2 -73.44 5.03 0.59
CA LEU A 2 -72.13 5.61 0.97
C LEU A 2 -71.69 5.26 2.41
N SER A 3 -72.62 5.28 3.36
CA SER A 3 -72.36 4.91 4.77
C SER A 3 -72.01 3.43 4.97
N THR A 4 -72.38 2.57 4.02
CA THR A 4 -72.07 1.14 4.04
C THR A 4 -70.66 0.89 3.49
N MET A 5 -70.33 1.50 2.34
CA MET A 5 -68.98 1.45 1.72
C MET A 5 -67.88 2.00 2.64
N LEU A 6 -68.13 3.12 3.32
CA LEU A 6 -67.16 3.72 4.25
C LEU A 6 -67.01 2.95 5.57
N LYS A 7 -67.99 2.12 5.94
CA LYS A 7 -67.92 1.26 7.12
C LYS A 7 -67.11 -0.01 6.88
N GLU A 8 -67.14 -0.56 5.67
CA GLU A 8 -66.42 -1.80 5.33
C GLU A 8 -64.91 -1.60 5.22
N HIS A 9 -64.44 -0.38 4.96
CA HIS A 9 -63.00 -0.03 4.95
C HIS A 9 -62.44 0.33 6.33
N PHE A 10 -63.02 -0.21 7.40
CA PHE A 10 -62.37 -0.20 8.70
C PHE A 10 -61.16 -1.12 8.69
N PHE A 11 -59.96 -0.54 8.59
CA PHE A 11 -58.71 -1.29 8.43
C PHE A 11 -58.30 -2.11 9.69
N GLY A 12 -59.12 -2.16 10.75
CA GLY A 12 -58.86 -2.94 11.99
C GLY A 12 -57.63 -2.50 12.80
N ASN A 13 -56.82 -1.60 12.27
CA ASN A 13 -55.54 -1.12 12.80
C ASN A 13 -55.66 0.29 13.43
N GLY A 14 -56.88 0.77 13.64
CA GLY A 14 -57.17 2.11 14.17
C GLY A 14 -57.22 3.21 13.10
N SER A 15 -57.04 2.88 11.81
CA SER A 15 -57.32 3.82 10.72
C SER A 15 -58.83 3.98 10.51
N TYR A 16 -59.25 5.19 10.16
CA TYR A 16 -60.65 5.49 9.87
C TYR A 16 -60.81 6.65 8.90
N VAL A 17 -61.98 6.69 8.26
CA VAL A 17 -62.39 7.79 7.37
C VAL A 17 -63.55 8.54 8.00
N TYR A 18 -63.53 9.86 7.90
CA TYR A 18 -64.66 10.72 8.28
C TYR A 18 -64.88 11.80 7.23
N VAL A 19 -66.11 12.30 7.15
CA VAL A 19 -66.52 13.29 6.15
C VAL A 19 -67.07 14.52 6.84
N VAL A 20 -66.69 15.70 6.37
CA VAL A 20 -67.12 17.01 6.89
C VAL A 20 -67.86 17.80 5.82
N GLU A 21 -68.81 18.63 6.22
CA GLU A 21 -69.50 19.58 5.35
C GLU A 21 -68.76 20.93 5.30
N LYS A 22 -69.24 21.87 4.47
CA LYS A 22 -68.68 23.23 4.30
C LYS A 22 -68.52 24.07 5.57
N ASN A 23 -69.31 23.77 6.60
CA ASN A 23 -69.25 24.43 7.92
C ASN A 23 -68.30 23.71 8.89
N GLY A 24 -67.59 22.68 8.44
CA GLY A 24 -66.70 21.86 9.26
C GLY A 24 -67.41 20.94 10.26
N ALA A 25 -68.73 20.76 10.15
CA ALA A 25 -69.47 19.77 10.91
C ALA A 25 -69.24 18.37 10.31
N ILE A 26 -69.08 17.38 11.18
CA ILE A 26 -68.90 15.99 10.74
C ILE A 26 -70.25 15.41 10.31
N ILE A 27 -70.34 14.97 9.06
CA ILE A 27 -71.56 14.32 8.52
C ILE A 27 -71.43 12.79 8.52
N PHE A 28 -70.20 12.27 8.53
CA PHE A 28 -69.93 10.85 8.68
C PHE A 28 -68.73 10.65 9.58
N HIS A 29 -68.88 9.81 10.60
CA HIS A 29 -67.80 9.35 11.45
C HIS A 29 -68.10 7.93 11.92
N PRO A 30 -67.07 7.09 12.12
CA PRO A 30 -67.26 5.75 12.68
C PRO A 30 -67.92 5.74 14.05
N ASP A 31 -67.42 6.59 14.95
CA ASP A 31 -68.08 6.91 16.20
C ASP A 31 -69.24 7.88 15.93
N LYS A 32 -70.47 7.37 16.05
CA LYS A 32 -71.70 8.11 15.80
C LYS A 32 -71.87 9.31 16.74
N GLN A 33 -71.27 9.32 17.93
CA GLN A 33 -71.37 10.42 18.89
C GLN A 33 -70.67 11.70 18.41
N ARG A 34 -69.91 11.61 17.31
CA ARG A 34 -69.11 12.69 16.73
C ARG A 34 -69.84 13.41 15.60
N ILE A 35 -70.86 12.77 15.02
CA ILE A 35 -71.64 13.33 13.92
C ILE A 35 -72.34 14.61 14.42
N GLY A 36 -72.26 15.69 13.64
CA GLY A 36 -72.76 17.03 13.98
C GLY A 36 -71.78 17.91 14.77
N LYS A 37 -70.71 17.36 15.36
CA LYS A 37 -69.70 18.18 16.04
C LYS A 37 -68.83 18.91 15.02
N SER A 38 -68.47 20.16 15.33
CA SER A 38 -67.57 20.97 14.51
C SER A 38 -66.12 20.64 14.80
N VAL A 39 -65.32 20.43 13.75
CA VAL A 39 -63.87 20.10 13.83
C VAL A 39 -63.01 21.07 13.02
N ILE A 40 -63.49 22.31 12.83
CA ILE A 40 -62.78 23.38 12.11
C ILE A 40 -61.41 23.67 12.72
N SER A 41 -61.20 23.42 14.02
CA SER A 41 -59.91 23.61 14.69
C SER A 41 -58.81 22.71 14.12
N ASN A 42 -59.17 21.58 13.51
CA ASN A 42 -58.22 20.64 12.94
C ASN A 42 -57.59 21.20 11.64
N PRO A 43 -56.24 21.28 11.53
CA PRO A 43 -55.57 21.81 10.34
C PRO A 43 -55.96 21.13 9.02
N VAL A 44 -56.23 19.82 9.06
CA VAL A 44 -56.65 19.06 7.88
C VAL A 44 -58.02 19.53 7.39
N VAL A 45 -58.95 19.76 8.32
CA VAL A 45 -60.30 20.24 8.00
C VAL A 45 -60.22 21.64 7.40
N LYS A 46 -59.39 22.54 7.95
CA LYS A 46 -59.16 23.87 7.35
C LYS A 46 -58.65 23.79 5.91
N ASN A 47 -57.68 22.92 5.64
CA ASN A 47 -57.12 22.76 4.30
C ASN A 47 -58.16 22.25 3.30
N VAL A 48 -59.00 21.29 3.72
CA VAL A 48 -60.08 20.77 2.87
C VAL A 48 -61.15 21.83 2.59
N LEU A 49 -61.51 22.64 3.59
CA LEU A 49 -62.44 23.76 3.41
C LEU A 49 -61.88 24.85 2.49
N MET A 50 -60.55 24.99 2.41
CA MET A 50 -59.86 25.81 1.40
C MET A 50 -59.77 25.13 0.02
N LYS A 51 -60.54 24.06 -0.21
CA LYS A 51 -60.56 23.27 -1.44
C LYS A 51 -59.20 22.66 -1.81
N LYS A 52 -58.35 22.39 -0.83
CA LYS A 52 -57.06 21.71 -1.03
C LYS A 52 -57.21 20.22 -0.78
N SER A 53 -56.43 19.44 -1.52
CA SER A 53 -56.22 18.02 -1.30
C SER A 53 -54.75 17.77 -0.98
N GLY A 54 -54.45 16.80 -0.13
CA GLY A 54 -53.09 16.52 0.29
C GLY A 54 -53.00 15.52 1.42
N SER A 55 -51.83 15.47 2.06
CA SER A 55 -51.62 14.67 3.26
C SER A 55 -50.73 15.41 4.25
N GLN A 56 -50.94 15.18 5.54
CA GLN A 56 -50.11 15.75 6.59
C GLN A 56 -50.21 14.93 7.87
N ARG A 57 -49.19 15.03 8.72
CA ARG A 57 -49.29 14.55 10.11
C ARG A 57 -50.16 15.51 10.91
N VAL A 58 -51.08 14.95 11.69
CA VAL A 58 -52.04 15.74 12.48
C VAL A 58 -52.26 15.09 13.83
N THR A 59 -52.54 15.91 14.83
CA THR A 59 -53.09 15.45 16.10
C THR A 59 -54.61 15.51 16.01
N ASN A 60 -55.29 14.39 16.25
CA ASN A 60 -56.75 14.39 16.26
C ASN A 60 -57.26 15.13 17.50
N SER A 61 -58.58 15.34 17.59
CA SER A 61 -59.23 16.00 18.73
C SER A 61 -59.08 15.27 20.07
N GLU A 62 -58.62 14.01 20.06
CA GLU A 62 -58.41 13.18 21.25
C GLU A 62 -56.92 13.12 21.65
N GLY A 63 -56.05 13.88 20.97
CA GLY A 63 -54.61 13.93 21.26
C GLY A 63 -53.77 12.85 20.59
N GLY A 64 -54.37 11.93 19.82
CA GLY A 64 -53.64 10.90 19.10
C GLY A 64 -52.94 11.45 17.85
N GLN A 65 -51.75 10.92 17.54
CA GLN A 65 -50.98 11.30 16.34
C GLN A 65 -51.30 10.41 15.13
N PHE A 66 -51.79 11.05 14.07
CA PHE A 66 -52.21 10.38 12.84
C PHE A 66 -51.49 10.96 11.63
N PHE A 67 -51.33 10.14 10.61
CA PHE A 67 -51.12 10.60 9.25
C PHE A 67 -52.49 10.73 8.57
N ALA A 68 -52.84 11.93 8.11
CA ALA A 68 -54.13 12.22 7.52
C ALA A 68 -53.99 12.52 6.03
N GLY A 69 -54.73 11.80 5.20
CA GLY A 69 -54.98 12.14 3.80
C GLY A 69 -56.33 12.84 3.67
N TYR A 70 -56.41 13.87 2.83
CA TYR A 70 -57.60 14.69 2.73
C TYR A 70 -57.87 15.17 1.31
N ALA A 71 -59.14 15.24 0.94
CA ALA A 71 -59.58 15.68 -0.37
C ALA A 71 -60.92 16.44 -0.29
N TYR A 72 -61.07 17.44 -1.15
CA TYR A 72 -62.32 18.18 -1.33
C TYR A 72 -63.08 17.66 -2.55
N GLU A 73 -64.36 17.32 -2.36
CA GLU A 73 -65.27 16.90 -3.43
C GLU A 73 -66.17 18.08 -3.85
N PRO A 74 -66.01 18.63 -5.07
CA PRO A 74 -66.73 19.83 -5.51
C PRO A 74 -68.25 19.68 -5.58
N SER A 75 -68.74 18.50 -5.97
CA SER A 75 -70.15 18.28 -6.29
C SER A 75 -71.06 18.34 -5.07
N SER A 76 -70.60 17.81 -3.94
CA SER A 76 -71.31 17.80 -2.66
C SER A 76 -70.79 18.83 -1.66
N SER A 77 -69.71 19.55 -2.02
CA SER A 77 -68.96 20.42 -1.09
C SER A 77 -68.50 19.69 0.18
N TRP A 78 -68.19 18.41 0.05
CA TRP A 78 -67.73 17.58 1.16
C TRP A 78 -66.22 17.53 1.23
N GLY A 79 -65.74 17.47 2.46
CA GLY A 79 -64.38 17.13 2.77
C GLY A 79 -64.27 15.69 3.20
N ILE A 80 -63.46 14.89 2.49
CA ILE A 80 -63.19 13.50 2.85
C ILE A 80 -61.81 13.45 3.52
N ILE A 81 -61.75 12.90 4.74
CA ILE A 81 -60.51 12.78 5.51
C ILE A 81 -60.32 11.32 5.91
N SER A 82 -59.18 10.75 5.55
CA SER A 82 -58.71 9.44 6.02
C SER A 82 -57.57 9.64 6.99
N GLN A 83 -57.60 8.96 8.14
CA GLN A 83 -56.57 9.03 9.17
C GLN A 83 -56.04 7.64 9.50
N THR A 84 -54.72 7.52 9.61
CA THR A 84 -54.02 6.30 10.04
C THR A 84 -53.11 6.61 11.21
N PRO A 85 -53.17 5.87 12.34
CA PRO A 85 -52.27 6.12 13.47
C PRO A 85 -50.81 5.99 13.05
N THR A 86 -49.97 6.90 13.52
CA THR A 86 -48.51 6.86 13.26
C THR A 86 -47.87 5.55 13.70
N SER A 87 -48.34 4.96 14.80
CA SER A 87 -47.89 3.68 15.35
C SER A 87 -48.06 2.47 14.42
N VAL A 88 -49.02 2.53 13.48
CA VAL A 88 -49.22 1.47 12.46
C VAL A 88 -48.10 1.48 11.42
N ILE A 89 -47.53 2.66 11.15
CA ILE A 89 -46.47 2.86 10.16
C ILE A 89 -45.09 2.70 10.82
N ASP A 90 -44.93 3.19 12.04
CA ASP A 90 -43.62 3.24 12.72
C ASP A 90 -43.12 1.86 13.17
N LYS A 91 -44.00 0.99 13.71
CA LYS A 91 -43.57 -0.33 14.25
C LYS A 91 -43.00 -1.27 13.17
N PRO A 92 -43.67 -1.52 12.05
CA PRO A 92 -43.14 -2.41 11.01
C PRO A 92 -41.84 -1.88 10.40
N LEU A 93 -41.70 -0.56 10.29
CA LEU A 93 -40.50 0.09 9.76
C LEU A 93 -39.28 -0.17 10.64
N HIS A 94 -39.41 0.02 11.97
CA HIS A 94 -38.31 -0.24 12.89
C HIS A 94 -37.88 -1.71 12.89
N ASP A 95 -38.81 -2.65 12.80
CA ASP A 95 -38.48 -4.08 12.73
C ASP A 95 -37.81 -4.46 11.42
N LEU A 96 -38.22 -3.85 10.30
CA LEU A 96 -37.55 -4.03 9.01
C LEU A 96 -36.10 -3.52 9.07
N ILE A 97 -35.89 -2.32 9.61
CA ILE A 97 -34.54 -1.74 9.77
C ILE A 97 -33.66 -2.67 10.62
N LYS A 98 -34.16 -3.17 11.76
CA LYS A 98 -33.40 -4.10 12.62
C LYS A 98 -33.03 -5.39 11.88
N ARG A 99 -33.96 -5.98 11.12
CA ARG A 99 -33.69 -7.19 10.33
C ARG A 99 -32.65 -6.95 9.25
N VAL A 100 -32.73 -5.84 8.53
CA VAL A 100 -31.76 -5.47 7.50
C VAL A 100 -30.37 -5.27 8.10
N LEU A 101 -30.27 -4.57 9.24
CA LEU A 101 -29.00 -4.37 9.96
C LEU A 101 -28.38 -5.69 10.41
N LEU A 102 -29.17 -6.56 11.06
CA LEU A 102 -28.70 -7.88 11.51
C LEU A 102 -28.28 -8.78 10.33
N ALA A 103 -29.03 -8.75 9.23
CA ALA A 103 -28.71 -9.52 8.04
C ALA A 103 -27.45 -9.01 7.34
N SER A 104 -27.14 -7.71 7.43
CA SER A 104 -25.98 -7.08 6.78
C SER A 104 -24.66 -7.29 7.55
N LEU A 105 -24.74 -7.45 8.87
CA LEU A 105 -23.57 -7.66 9.74
C LEU A 105 -22.64 -8.82 9.30
N PRO A 106 -23.13 -10.04 9.01
CA PRO A 106 -22.26 -11.13 8.57
C PRO A 106 -21.58 -10.85 7.22
N PHE A 107 -22.24 -10.15 6.29
CA PHE A 107 -21.63 -9.79 5.01
C PHE A 107 -20.51 -8.77 5.19
N LEU A 108 -20.68 -7.80 6.08
CA LEU A 108 -19.64 -6.83 6.40
C LEU A 108 -18.42 -7.52 7.01
N LEU A 109 -18.63 -8.44 7.96
CA LEU A 109 -17.55 -9.24 8.55
C LEU A 109 -16.85 -10.10 7.50
N LEU A 110 -17.61 -10.73 6.60
CA LEU A 110 -17.05 -11.52 5.49
C LEU A 110 -16.15 -10.67 4.59
N ILE A 111 -16.61 -9.46 4.20
CA ILE A 111 -15.82 -8.53 3.38
C ILE A 111 -14.52 -8.12 4.09
N LEU A 112 -14.57 -7.84 5.40
CA LEU A 112 -13.38 -7.50 6.17
C LEU A 112 -12.39 -8.67 6.24
N ILE A 113 -12.88 -9.89 6.49
CA ILE A 113 -12.05 -11.11 6.52
C ILE A 113 -11.43 -11.35 5.15
N LEU A 114 -12.20 -11.22 4.07
CA LEU A 114 -11.71 -11.40 2.71
C LEU A 114 -10.65 -10.35 2.35
N GLY A 115 -10.87 -9.09 2.73
CA GLY A 115 -9.91 -8.01 2.55
C GLY A 115 -8.60 -8.26 3.29
N TRP A 116 -8.67 -8.70 4.55
CA TRP A 116 -7.50 -9.10 5.33
C TRP A 116 -6.76 -10.30 4.71
N TRP A 117 -7.50 -11.28 4.18
CA TRP A 117 -6.94 -12.44 3.49
C TRP A 117 -6.21 -12.05 2.19
N VAL A 118 -6.83 -11.25 1.32
CA VAL A 118 -6.20 -10.77 0.08
C VAL A 118 -4.97 -9.90 0.38
N SER A 119 -5.07 -8.99 1.35
CA SER A 119 -3.97 -8.12 1.76
C SER A 119 -2.75 -8.93 2.22
N SER A 120 -2.98 -9.94 3.05
CA SER A 120 -1.92 -10.80 3.56
C SER A 120 -1.35 -11.78 2.54
N ARG A 121 -2.17 -12.30 1.61
CA ARG A 121 -1.77 -13.34 0.66
C ARG A 121 -1.23 -12.81 -0.67
N ILE A 122 -1.61 -11.61 -1.11
CA ILE A 122 -1.27 -11.08 -2.45
C ILE A 122 -0.56 -9.73 -2.33
N ALA A 123 -1.16 -8.76 -1.64
CA ALA A 123 -0.64 -7.39 -1.65
C ALA A 123 0.72 -7.26 -0.95
N LYS A 124 0.90 -7.89 0.23
CA LYS A 124 2.18 -7.85 0.97
C LYS A 124 3.36 -8.42 0.17
N PRO A 125 3.30 -9.65 -0.39
CA PRO A 125 4.39 -10.19 -1.20
C PRO A 125 4.74 -9.32 -2.42
N LEU A 126 3.74 -8.78 -3.12
CA LEU A 126 3.96 -7.95 -4.30
C LEU A 126 4.66 -6.63 -3.94
N ASN A 127 4.24 -5.98 -2.85
CA ASN A 127 4.90 -4.77 -2.38
C ASN A 127 6.34 -5.03 -1.94
N THR A 128 6.60 -6.18 -1.30
CA THR A 128 7.96 -6.60 -0.93
C THR A 128 8.84 -6.80 -2.17
N LEU A 129 8.29 -7.40 -3.22
CA LEU A 129 9.01 -7.60 -4.48
C LEU A 129 9.29 -6.28 -5.21
N ALA A 130 8.33 -5.37 -5.22
CA ALA A 130 8.49 -4.03 -5.81
C ALA A 130 9.61 -3.25 -5.10
N GLN A 131 9.63 -3.27 -3.76
CA GLN A 131 10.69 -2.63 -2.98
C GLN A 131 12.06 -3.25 -3.24
N PHE A 132 12.14 -4.57 -3.41
CA PHE A 132 13.39 -5.24 -3.76
C PHE A 132 13.88 -4.82 -5.16
N SER A 133 12.97 -4.72 -6.13
CA SER A 133 13.30 -4.26 -7.48
C SER A 133 13.89 -2.84 -7.47
N ASP A 134 13.33 -1.94 -6.67
CA ASP A 134 13.78 -0.55 -6.55
C ASP A 134 15.15 -0.44 -5.86
N GLN A 135 15.41 -1.28 -4.84
CA GLN A 135 16.71 -1.30 -4.16
C GLN A 135 17.80 -1.97 -5.01
N ALA A 136 17.43 -2.94 -5.86
CA ALA A 136 18.35 -3.61 -6.77
C ALA A 136 18.79 -2.72 -7.94
N THR A 137 17.91 -1.86 -8.47
CA THR A 137 18.26 -0.86 -9.50
C THR A 137 19.18 0.24 -8.95
N LEU A 138 19.06 0.56 -7.66
CA LEU A 138 19.93 1.52 -6.97
C LEU A 138 21.29 0.93 -6.52
N GLY A 139 21.64 -0.29 -6.96
CA GLY A 139 22.97 -0.90 -6.73
C GLY A 139 23.28 -1.27 -5.28
N SER A 140 22.28 -1.23 -4.39
CA SER A 140 22.47 -1.31 -2.93
C SER A 140 22.33 -2.73 -2.36
N VAL A 141 21.95 -3.72 -3.17
CA VAL A 141 21.57 -5.06 -2.69
C VAL A 141 22.57 -6.13 -3.16
N ARG A 142 23.23 -6.79 -2.20
CA ARG A 142 24.08 -7.97 -2.45
C ARG A 142 23.20 -9.18 -2.82
N PRO A 143 23.60 -10.02 -3.81
CA PRO A 143 22.79 -11.10 -4.40
C PRO A 143 22.33 -12.24 -3.47
N GLN A 144 22.70 -12.22 -2.18
CA GLN A 144 22.33 -13.25 -1.20
C GLN A 144 21.02 -12.96 -0.44
N ASN A 145 20.45 -11.75 -0.57
CA ASN A 145 19.28 -11.34 0.21
C ASN A 145 17.94 -11.34 -0.56
N VAL A 146 17.80 -12.15 -1.61
CA VAL A 146 16.51 -12.30 -2.30
C VAL A 146 15.50 -12.92 -1.33
N PRO A 147 14.39 -12.23 -0.97
CA PRO A 147 13.39 -12.77 -0.05
C PRO A 147 12.79 -14.06 -0.63
N ASP A 148 12.75 -15.13 0.18
CA ASP A 148 12.04 -16.36 -0.19
C ASP A 148 10.53 -16.10 -0.08
N ILE A 149 9.92 -15.76 -1.22
CA ILE A 149 8.49 -15.45 -1.29
C ILE A 149 7.72 -16.78 -1.27
N LYS A 150 7.28 -17.20 -0.07
CA LYS A 150 6.33 -18.30 0.13
C LYS A 150 4.92 -17.91 -0.34
N SER A 151 4.75 -17.65 -1.63
CA SER A 151 3.46 -17.42 -2.28
C SER A 151 2.86 -18.76 -2.75
N ALA A 152 1.56 -18.98 -2.48
CA ALA A 152 0.83 -20.16 -2.91
C ALA A 152 0.52 -20.16 -4.43
N TYR A 153 0.68 -19.02 -5.11
CA TYR A 153 0.37 -18.84 -6.52
C TYR A 153 1.59 -19.13 -7.38
N TYR A 154 1.45 -20.13 -8.25
CA TYR A 154 2.51 -20.66 -9.11
C TYR A 154 3.16 -19.57 -9.95
N GLU A 155 2.39 -18.61 -10.45
CA GLU A 155 2.81 -17.53 -11.33
C GLU A 155 3.72 -16.52 -10.62
N VAL A 156 3.41 -16.20 -9.36
CA VAL A 156 4.25 -15.30 -8.54
C VAL A 156 5.57 -15.98 -8.18
N ARG A 157 5.54 -17.28 -7.89
CA ARG A 157 6.76 -18.07 -7.64
C ARG A 157 7.61 -18.16 -8.90
N LEU A 158 6.99 -18.40 -10.07
CA LEU A 158 7.68 -18.47 -11.35
C LEU A 158 8.34 -17.14 -11.71
N LEU A 159 7.63 -16.02 -11.49
CA LEU A 159 8.18 -14.68 -11.69
C LEU A 159 9.33 -14.39 -10.73
N SER A 160 9.18 -14.70 -9.44
CA SER A 160 10.25 -14.51 -8.47
C SER A 160 11.50 -15.33 -8.84
N GLN A 161 11.30 -16.55 -9.32
CA GLN A 161 12.38 -17.42 -9.77
C GLN A 161 13.05 -16.93 -11.05
N SER A 162 12.29 -16.44 -12.04
CA SER A 162 12.86 -15.88 -13.26
C SER A 162 13.65 -14.60 -12.98
N VAL A 163 13.14 -13.73 -12.11
CA VAL A 163 13.85 -12.54 -11.63
C VAL A 163 15.16 -12.92 -10.94
N LYS A 164 15.14 -13.95 -10.07
CA LYS A 164 16.35 -14.44 -9.38
C LYS A 164 17.40 -14.94 -10.36
N ILE A 165 17.00 -15.74 -11.36
CA ILE A 165 17.90 -16.27 -12.39
C ILE A 165 18.50 -15.13 -13.23
N ALA A 166 17.68 -14.16 -13.65
CA ALA A 166 18.17 -13.00 -14.39
C ALA A 166 19.22 -12.21 -13.59
N PHE A 167 19.00 -12.03 -12.29
CA PHE A 167 19.94 -11.35 -11.41
C PHE A 167 21.26 -12.12 -11.23
N GLN A 168 21.21 -13.46 -11.24
CA GLN A 168 22.42 -14.29 -11.19
C GLN A 168 23.25 -14.13 -12.47
N HIS A 169 22.61 -14.15 -13.64
CA HIS A 169 23.29 -13.92 -14.92
C HIS A 169 23.95 -12.53 -14.98
N LEU A 170 23.23 -11.48 -14.59
CA LEU A 170 23.79 -10.13 -14.57
C LEU A 170 25.05 -10.02 -13.68
N ASN A 171 25.04 -10.66 -12.49
CA ASN A 171 26.21 -10.66 -11.62
C ASN A 171 27.39 -11.44 -12.20
N GLN A 172 27.13 -12.54 -12.93
CA GLN A 172 28.16 -13.29 -13.61
C GLN A 172 28.79 -12.45 -14.73
N ASP A 173 27.99 -11.78 -15.54
CA ASP A 173 28.47 -10.89 -16.60
C ASP A 173 29.30 -9.75 -16.02
N LEU A 174 28.84 -9.10 -14.94
CA LEU A 174 29.63 -8.09 -14.24
C LEU A 174 30.96 -8.63 -13.72
N THR A 175 30.97 -9.85 -13.19
CA THR A 175 32.20 -10.50 -12.71
C THR A 175 33.14 -10.83 -13.87
N GLN A 176 32.60 -11.25 -15.01
CA GLN A 176 33.38 -11.50 -16.21
C GLN A 176 33.99 -10.21 -16.76
N LEU A 177 33.20 -9.13 -16.86
CA LEU A 177 33.69 -7.81 -17.27
C LEU A 177 34.77 -7.27 -16.33
N ARG A 178 34.63 -7.48 -15.02
CA ARG A 178 35.67 -7.16 -14.02
C ARG A 178 36.95 -7.94 -14.25
N ASN A 179 36.82 -9.24 -14.55
CA ASN A 179 37.97 -10.08 -14.85
C ASN A 179 38.63 -9.67 -16.17
N GLU A 180 37.86 -9.21 -17.16
CA GLU A 180 38.35 -8.65 -18.42
C GLU A 180 39.01 -7.28 -18.24
N ALA A 181 38.55 -6.46 -17.30
CA ALA A 181 39.15 -5.16 -16.97
C ALA A 181 40.57 -5.28 -16.39
N GLY A 182 40.99 -6.47 -15.95
CA GLY A 182 42.39 -6.75 -15.61
C GLY A 182 42.92 -6.09 -14.32
N VAL A 183 42.06 -5.47 -13.52
CA VAL A 183 42.44 -4.68 -12.33
C VAL A 183 41.70 -5.20 -11.09
N ASP A 184 42.39 -5.17 -9.95
CA ASP A 184 41.82 -5.47 -8.63
C ASP A 184 41.01 -4.28 -8.10
N GLU A 185 39.74 -4.50 -7.75
CA GLU A 185 38.82 -3.41 -7.37
C GLU A 185 39.21 -2.70 -6.06
N LEU A 186 39.88 -3.41 -5.15
CA LEU A 186 40.25 -2.85 -3.86
C LEU A 186 41.45 -1.91 -4.00
N THR A 187 42.50 -2.38 -4.68
CA THR A 187 43.80 -1.70 -4.75
C THR A 187 43.99 -0.88 -6.02
N GLY A 188 43.19 -1.16 -7.07
CA GLY A 188 43.34 -0.57 -8.39
C GLY A 188 44.60 -1.04 -9.13
N LEU A 189 45.33 -2.05 -8.63
CA LEU A 189 46.51 -2.64 -9.28
C LEU A 189 46.10 -3.73 -10.26
N ALA A 190 47.00 -4.09 -11.18
CA ALA A 190 46.79 -5.24 -12.06
C ALA A 190 46.50 -6.48 -11.23
N ASN A 191 45.40 -7.17 -11.55
CA ASN A 191 45.06 -8.42 -10.85
C ASN A 191 46.00 -9.55 -11.30
N ARG A 192 45.93 -10.68 -10.59
CA ARG A 192 46.78 -11.85 -10.88
C ARG A 192 46.71 -12.33 -12.33
N ARG A 193 45.53 -12.28 -12.96
CA ARG A 193 45.34 -12.72 -14.34
C ARG A 193 46.09 -11.82 -15.33
N THR A 194 46.08 -10.51 -15.08
CA THR A 194 46.86 -9.56 -15.87
C THR A 194 48.36 -9.81 -15.72
N LEU A 195 48.83 -10.09 -14.49
CA LEU A 195 50.21 -10.51 -14.26
C LEU A 195 50.55 -11.78 -15.06
N ASP A 196 49.75 -12.83 -14.97
CA ASP A 196 49.96 -14.09 -15.69
C ASP A 196 50.03 -13.85 -17.21
N THR A 197 49.14 -12.99 -17.74
CA THR A 197 49.12 -12.62 -19.17
C THR A 197 50.40 -11.91 -19.61
N VAL A 198 50.86 -10.93 -18.83
CA VAL A 198 52.08 -10.17 -19.12
C VAL A 198 53.32 -11.06 -19.04
N LEU A 199 53.40 -11.93 -18.02
CA LEU A 199 54.52 -12.88 -17.87
C LEU A 199 54.58 -13.88 -19.03
N GLN A 200 53.42 -14.37 -19.48
CA GLN A 200 53.36 -15.25 -20.65
C GLN A 200 53.86 -14.54 -21.91
N GLN A 201 53.42 -13.32 -22.16
CA GLN A 201 53.90 -12.51 -23.29
C GLN A 201 55.40 -12.26 -23.22
N TRP A 202 55.93 -11.86 -22.07
CA TRP A 202 57.38 -11.63 -21.91
C TRP A 202 58.20 -12.91 -22.10
N THR A 203 57.66 -14.05 -21.69
CA THR A 203 58.29 -15.36 -21.94
C THR A 203 58.31 -15.68 -23.43
N GLU A 204 57.18 -15.49 -24.14
CA GLU A 204 57.06 -15.74 -25.58
C GLU A 204 57.99 -14.83 -26.40
N TYR A 205 58.05 -13.54 -26.04
CA TYR A 205 58.93 -12.56 -26.68
C TYR A 205 60.38 -12.58 -26.18
N HIS A 206 60.74 -13.53 -25.31
CA HIS A 206 62.09 -13.67 -24.75
C HIS A 206 62.61 -12.38 -24.08
N VAL A 207 61.71 -11.60 -23.48
CA VAL A 207 62.06 -10.42 -22.68
C VAL A 207 62.60 -10.91 -21.33
N PRO A 208 63.85 -10.59 -20.95
CA PRO A 208 64.37 -10.98 -19.64
C PRO A 208 63.65 -10.21 -18.53
N PHE A 209 63.10 -10.92 -17.54
CA PHE A 209 62.39 -10.33 -16.40
C PHE A 209 62.74 -11.03 -15.09
N ALA A 210 62.43 -10.38 -13.97
CA ALA A 210 62.44 -10.95 -12.63
C ALA A 210 61.11 -10.67 -11.94
N VAL A 211 60.62 -11.61 -11.13
CA VAL A 211 59.37 -11.47 -10.37
C VAL A 211 59.73 -11.37 -8.89
N ILE A 212 59.16 -10.37 -8.22
CA ILE A 212 59.30 -10.18 -6.77
C ILE A 212 57.92 -10.43 -6.16
N LEU A 213 57.86 -11.41 -5.25
CA LEU A 213 56.68 -11.64 -4.43
C LEU A 213 56.87 -10.90 -3.10
N ILE A 214 55.94 -10.01 -2.77
CA ILE A 214 55.95 -9.21 -1.55
C ILE A 214 54.77 -9.66 -0.70
N ASP A 215 55.04 -10.08 0.54
CA ASP A 215 54.01 -10.39 1.52
C ASP A 215 53.98 -9.30 2.60
N ILE A 216 52.80 -9.07 3.19
CA ILE A 216 52.64 -8.11 4.29
C ILE A 216 52.64 -8.88 5.60
N ASP A 217 53.76 -8.82 6.31
CA ASP A 217 53.92 -9.51 7.58
C ASP A 217 52.83 -9.11 8.58
N HIS A 218 52.28 -10.12 9.27
CA HIS A 218 51.27 -9.95 10.32
C HIS A 218 50.00 -9.19 9.92
N PHE A 219 49.67 -9.08 8.63
CA PHE A 219 48.47 -8.35 8.18
C PHE A 219 47.17 -8.88 8.80
N LYS A 220 47.09 -10.19 9.07
CA LYS A 220 45.97 -10.79 9.80
C LYS A 220 45.75 -10.15 11.17
N GLY A 221 46.82 -9.83 11.91
CA GLY A 221 46.72 -9.16 13.21
C GLY A 221 46.14 -7.74 13.12
N VAL A 222 46.40 -7.04 12.01
CA VAL A 222 45.79 -5.73 11.73
C VAL A 222 44.28 -5.89 11.52
N ASN A 223 43.87 -6.88 10.72
CA ASN A 223 42.44 -7.18 10.51
C ASN A 223 41.75 -7.59 11.81
N ASP A 224 42.39 -8.44 12.61
CA ASP A 224 41.82 -8.95 13.86
C ASP A 224 41.70 -7.84 14.93
N THR A 225 42.60 -6.84 14.93
CA THR A 225 42.62 -5.74 15.90
C THR A 225 41.71 -4.57 15.50
N TYR A 226 41.67 -4.22 14.21
CA TYR A 226 41.03 -2.99 13.72
C TYR A 226 39.88 -3.21 12.75
N GLY A 227 39.59 -4.46 12.41
CA GLY A 227 38.53 -4.85 11.48
C GLY A 227 38.92 -4.71 10.01
N HIS A 228 38.24 -5.48 9.16
CA HIS A 228 38.54 -5.58 7.72
C HIS A 228 38.47 -4.23 6.98
N VAL A 229 37.60 -3.31 7.40
CA VAL A 229 37.48 -1.99 6.75
C VAL A 229 38.76 -1.17 6.88
N LEU A 230 39.44 -1.23 8.03
CA LEU A 230 40.73 -0.53 8.20
C LEU A 230 41.84 -1.28 7.47
N GLY A 231 41.82 -2.61 7.47
CA GLY A 231 42.75 -3.43 6.68
C GLY A 231 42.70 -3.09 5.18
N ASP A 232 41.50 -2.94 4.63
CA ASP A 232 41.28 -2.52 3.24
C ASP A 232 41.90 -1.14 2.93
N GLN A 233 41.84 -0.20 3.88
CA GLN A 233 42.49 1.12 3.73
C GLN A 233 44.01 1.00 3.73
N VAL A 234 44.57 0.13 4.56
CA VAL A 234 46.02 -0.17 4.57
C VAL A 234 46.45 -0.75 3.22
N LEU A 235 45.69 -1.70 2.66
CA LEU A 235 45.97 -2.27 1.34
C LEU A 235 45.91 -1.22 0.22
N LYS A 236 44.90 -0.34 0.23
CA LYS A 236 44.80 0.79 -0.72
C LYS A 236 45.99 1.73 -0.62
N HIS A 237 46.39 2.07 0.61
CA HIS A 237 47.51 2.98 0.84
C HIS A 237 48.83 2.34 0.37
N LEU A 238 49.06 1.07 0.69
CA LEU A 238 50.24 0.33 0.21
C LEU A 238 50.28 0.27 -1.31
N ALA A 239 49.16 -0.04 -1.95
CA ALA A 239 49.06 -0.08 -3.42
C ALA A 239 49.42 1.27 -4.06
N GLN A 240 48.98 2.37 -3.46
CA GLN A 240 49.35 3.72 -3.92
C GLN A 240 50.85 4.00 -3.72
N LEU A 241 51.43 3.60 -2.59
CA LEU A 241 52.87 3.73 -2.35
C LEU A 241 53.68 2.93 -3.38
N MET A 242 53.29 1.68 -3.64
CA MET A 242 53.95 0.85 -4.65
C MET A 242 53.89 1.51 -6.02
N ARG A 243 52.72 2.00 -6.45
CA ARG A 243 52.59 2.73 -7.72
C ARG A 243 53.53 3.93 -7.79
N ASN A 244 53.57 4.76 -6.74
CA ASN A 244 54.43 5.94 -6.72
C ASN A 244 55.93 5.58 -6.81
N VAL A 245 56.35 4.51 -6.12
CA VAL A 245 57.76 4.07 -6.12
C VAL A 245 58.17 3.48 -7.47
N PHE A 246 57.31 2.66 -8.09
CA PHE A 246 57.64 1.96 -9.33
C PHE A 246 57.37 2.78 -10.60
N THR A 247 56.42 3.71 -10.61
CA THR A 247 56.15 4.58 -11.76
C THR A 247 57.18 5.72 -11.90
N ALA A 248 57.81 6.17 -10.80
CA ALA A 248 58.79 7.26 -10.82
C ALA A 248 60.16 6.92 -11.46
N ARG A 249 60.35 5.69 -11.97
CA ARG A 249 61.65 5.21 -12.50
C ARG A 249 61.61 4.65 -13.92
N PHE A 250 60.48 4.77 -14.62
CA PHE A 250 60.35 4.40 -16.04
C PHE A 250 60.33 5.68 -16.88
N ASP A 251 61.51 6.08 -17.37
CA ASP A 251 61.66 7.11 -18.40
C ASP A 251 61.60 6.42 -19.78
N PRO A 252 60.54 6.63 -20.60
CA PRO A 252 60.38 5.92 -21.86
C PRO A 252 61.40 6.33 -22.94
N GLU A 253 62.08 7.47 -22.79
CA GLU A 253 62.93 8.03 -23.86
C GLU A 253 64.38 7.53 -23.85
N SER A 254 64.87 6.90 -22.77
CA SER A 254 66.29 6.57 -22.64
C SER A 254 66.66 5.08 -22.76
N GLY A 255 65.69 4.16 -22.81
CA GLY A 255 65.91 2.73 -23.14
C GLY A 255 66.96 1.99 -22.29
N ARG A 256 67.41 2.56 -21.17
CA ARG A 256 68.42 1.98 -20.27
C ARG A 256 68.03 2.24 -18.82
N GLY A 257 67.58 1.19 -18.13
CA GLY A 257 67.56 1.18 -16.68
C GLY A 257 68.99 1.18 -16.15
N THR A 258 69.46 2.31 -15.60
CA THR A 258 70.74 2.35 -14.89
C THR A 258 70.52 2.13 -13.39
N VAL A 259 71.17 1.10 -12.86
CA VAL A 259 71.39 0.89 -11.43
C VAL A 259 72.63 1.70 -11.06
N PRO A 260 72.57 2.66 -10.11
CA PRO A 260 73.80 3.23 -9.58
C PRO A 260 74.40 2.22 -8.60
N LEU A 261 75.53 1.63 -8.99
CA LEU A 261 76.44 0.96 -8.06
C LEU A 261 77.02 2.03 -7.13
N GLN A 262 76.67 2.00 -5.85
CA GLN A 262 77.45 2.69 -4.81
C GLN A 262 78.74 1.89 -4.57
N ASP A 263 79.86 2.38 -5.10
CA ASP A 263 81.20 1.85 -4.83
C ASP A 263 81.60 2.19 -3.39
N GLY A 264 81.65 1.15 -2.54
CA GLY A 264 82.14 1.24 -1.17
C GLY A 264 83.67 1.22 -1.15
N ARG A 265 84.32 2.39 -1.12
CA ARG A 265 85.72 2.51 -0.71
C ARG A 265 85.82 3.08 0.70
N ALA A 266 86.38 2.24 1.56
CA ALA A 266 86.77 2.54 2.92
C ALA A 266 87.79 3.69 3.00
N GLN A 267 87.65 4.54 4.01
CA GLN A 267 88.74 5.33 4.60
C GLN A 267 88.90 4.91 6.07
N PRO A 268 90.12 4.62 6.55
CA PRO A 268 90.34 4.21 7.93
C PRO A 268 90.42 5.46 8.83
N ARG A 269 89.70 5.47 9.94
CA ARG A 269 89.97 6.41 11.04
C ARG A 269 90.94 5.76 12.01
N HIS A 270 92.15 6.31 12.07
CA HIS A 270 93.12 6.10 13.13
C HIS A 270 92.53 6.52 14.48
N ALA A 271 92.76 5.66 15.49
CA ALA A 271 92.65 5.96 16.90
C ALA A 271 94.01 6.43 17.42
N VAL A 272 94.04 7.55 18.15
CA VAL A 272 95.03 7.94 19.18
C VAL A 272 94.21 8.87 20.10
N GLY A 273 94.14 8.70 21.42
CA GLY A 273 95.27 8.52 22.32
C GLY A 273 95.87 9.89 22.60
#